data_AF-A0A4Q3IR66-F1
#
_entry.id   AF-A0A4Q3IR66-F1
#
_cell.length_a   1.000
_cell.length_b   1.000
_cell.length_c   1.000
_cell.angle_alpha   90.00
_cell.angle_beta   90.00
_cell.angle_gamma   90.00
#
_symmetry.space_group_name_H-M   'P 1'
#
loop_
_entity.id
_entity.type
_entity.pdbx_description
1 polymer ?
#
loop_
_entity_poly.entity_id
_entity_poly.type
_entity_poly.pdbx_seq_one_letter_code
_entity_poly.pdbx_strand_id
1 'polypeptide(L)'
;MPQSRTLFGRPDETDLVAVDRALAEFRAARPVLLRQGEELALALSAELAEADLTARLDSLSAGKARLVLSAARLRRLGAKGRTETGILAMPAIDLARIETLALKIDARVDAPVGPAGSLDNAALE
;
A
#
# COMPACT_ATOMS: atom_id res chain seq x y z
N MET A 1 5.91 12.60 26.43
CA MET A 1 5.27 13.66 25.64
C MET A 1 3.78 13.33 25.55
N PRO A 2 2.89 13.94 26.36
CA PRO A 2 1.47 13.58 26.30
C PRO A 2 0.81 14.26 25.10
N GLN A 3 0.03 13.46 24.39
CA GLN A 3 -0.69 13.77 23.16
C GLN A 3 -1.75 14.87 23.37
N SER A 4 -1.77 15.90 22.53
CA SER A 4 -2.93 16.80 22.43
C SER A 4 -4.11 16.05 21.78
N ARG A 5 -4.91 15.35 22.60
CA ARG A 5 -6.13 14.63 22.18
C ARG A 5 -7.41 15.47 22.23
N THR A 6 -7.31 16.79 22.31
CA THR A 6 -8.49 17.66 22.59
C THR A 6 -8.68 18.84 21.65
N LEU A 7 -7.88 18.97 20.58
CA LEU A 7 -8.11 20.03 19.59
C LEU A 7 -9.20 19.69 18.57
N PHE A 8 -9.56 18.40 18.40
CA PHE A 8 -10.50 17.93 17.39
C PHE A 8 -11.48 16.88 17.94
N GLY A 9 -12.36 17.29 18.85
CA GLY A 9 -13.56 16.51 19.18
C GLY A 9 -13.34 15.19 19.94
N ARG A 10 -14.33 14.29 19.88
CA ARG A 10 -14.31 12.97 20.52
C ARG A 10 -13.24 12.08 19.88
N PRO A 11 -12.71 11.07 20.58
CA PRO A 11 -11.65 10.19 20.05
C PRO A 11 -11.95 9.64 18.64
N ASP A 12 -13.18 9.19 18.41
CA ASP A 12 -13.62 8.62 17.13
C ASP A 12 -13.64 9.68 16.00
N GLU A 13 -13.90 10.96 16.34
CA GLU A 13 -13.88 12.07 15.37
C GLU A 13 -12.44 12.42 14.96
N THR A 14 -11.49 12.33 15.90
CA THR A 14 -10.06 12.50 15.58
C THR A 14 -9.56 11.37 14.67
N ASP A 15 -10.03 10.14 14.87
CA ASP A 15 -9.67 8.99 14.04
C ASP A 15 -10.20 9.15 12.60
N LEU A 16 -11.45 9.62 12.44
CA LEU A 16 -12.00 9.93 11.12
C LEU A 16 -11.20 11.03 10.40
N VAL A 17 -10.80 12.10 11.11
CA VAL A 17 -9.96 13.16 10.54
C VAL A 17 -8.59 12.62 10.10
N ALA A 18 -8.01 11.69 10.86
CA ALA A 18 -6.74 11.06 10.49
C ALA A 18 -6.87 10.21 9.21
N VAL A 19 -7.97 9.46 9.07
CA VAL A 19 -8.28 8.69 7.86
C VAL A 19 -8.50 9.60 6.67
N ASP A 20 -9.33 10.64 6.80
CA ASP A 20 -9.59 11.60 5.72
C ASP A 20 -8.30 12.27 5.24
N ARG A 21 -7.42 12.62 6.19
CA ARG A 21 -6.09 13.15 5.86
C ARG A 21 -5.24 12.11 5.13
N ALA A 22 -5.20 10.87 5.60
CA ALA A 22 -4.45 9.80 4.94
C ALA A 22 -4.91 9.61 3.48
N LEU A 23 -6.22 9.57 3.23
CA LEU A 23 -6.77 9.47 1.88
C LEU A 23 -6.40 10.66 1.00
N ALA A 24 -6.38 11.88 1.56
CA ALA A 24 -5.96 13.07 0.85
C ALA A 24 -4.47 13.01 0.46
N GLU A 25 -3.58 12.55 1.35
CA GLU A 25 -2.16 12.37 1.05
C GLU A 25 -1.94 11.29 -0.01
N PHE A 26 -2.65 10.15 0.07
CA PHE A 26 -2.61 9.09 -0.95
C PHE A 26 -2.98 9.62 -2.34
N ARG A 27 -4.06 10.39 -2.45
CA ARG A 27 -4.50 11.03 -3.70
C ARG A 27 -3.51 12.08 -4.21
N ALA A 28 -2.68 12.63 -3.33
CA ALA A 28 -1.61 13.56 -3.65
C ALA A 28 -0.25 12.87 -3.90
N ALA A 29 -0.23 11.55 -4.11
CA ALA A 29 0.99 10.75 -4.32
C ALA A 29 1.97 10.77 -3.15
N ARG A 30 1.49 11.03 -1.92
CA ARG A 30 2.33 11.12 -0.73
C ARG A 30 2.17 9.87 0.12
N PRO A 31 3.27 9.26 0.61
CA PRO A 31 3.18 8.06 1.42
C PRO A 31 2.52 8.34 2.77
N VAL A 32 1.79 7.35 3.28
CA VAL A 32 1.15 7.39 4.60
C VAL A 32 1.70 6.28 5.48
N LEU A 33 1.97 6.59 6.74
CA LEU A 33 2.35 5.61 7.74
C LEU A 33 1.11 4.96 8.36
N LEU A 34 0.94 3.67 8.13
CA LEU A 34 -0.07 2.83 8.78
C LEU A 34 0.55 2.16 10.00
N ARG A 35 -0.24 2.03 11.07
CA ARG A 35 0.17 1.38 12.32
C ARG A 35 -0.89 0.41 12.79
N GLN A 36 -0.46 -0.78 13.20
CA GLN A 36 -1.28 -1.74 13.91
C GLN A 36 -0.48 -2.31 15.08
N GLY A 37 -0.77 -1.83 16.29
CA GLY A 37 0.07 -2.11 17.45
C GLY A 37 1.51 -1.63 17.23
N GLU A 38 2.45 -2.57 17.27
CA GLU A 38 3.88 -2.34 17.03
C GLU A 38 4.27 -2.44 15.54
N GLU A 39 3.39 -2.96 14.68
CA GLU A 39 3.65 -3.06 13.25
C GLU A 39 3.44 -1.71 12.57
N LEU A 40 4.37 -1.39 11.66
CA LEU A 40 4.37 -0.18 10.86
C LEU A 40 4.53 -0.53 9.38
N ALA A 41 3.77 0.15 8.54
CA ALA A 41 3.93 0.09 7.08
C ALA A 41 3.88 1.49 6.50
N LEU A 42 4.81 1.82 5.61
CA LEU A 42 4.75 3.04 4.81
C LEU A 42 4.11 2.66 3.47
N ALA A 43 2.92 3.18 3.21
CA ALA A 43 2.12 2.83 2.05
C ALA A 43 2.07 4.00 1.06
N LEU A 44 2.13 3.68 -0.24
CA LEU A 44 2.07 4.63 -1.35
C LEU A 44 1.16 4.03 -2.44
N SER A 45 0.40 4.88 -3.13
CA SER A 45 -0.37 4.45 -4.30
C SER A 45 0.56 3.96 -5.41
N ALA A 46 0.34 2.73 -5.86
CA ALA A 46 1.05 2.16 -7.00
C ALA A 46 0.79 2.93 -8.31
N GLU A 47 -0.38 3.55 -8.43
CA GLU A 47 -0.80 4.31 -9.62
C GLU A 47 -0.08 5.67 -9.73
N LEU A 48 0.36 6.20 -8.60
CA LEU A 48 1.01 7.51 -8.50
C LEU A 48 2.49 7.40 -8.10
N ALA A 49 3.09 6.22 -8.28
CA ALA A 49 4.47 5.97 -7.93
C ALA A 49 5.42 6.66 -8.92
N GLU A 50 6.31 7.51 -8.40
CA GLU A 50 7.31 8.25 -9.18
C GLU A 50 8.75 7.89 -8.78
N ALA A 51 9.71 8.11 -9.68
CA ALA A 51 11.08 7.63 -9.56
C ALA A 51 11.81 8.13 -8.30
N ASP A 52 11.78 9.44 -8.05
CA ASP A 52 12.52 10.03 -6.93
C ASP A 52 12.00 9.55 -5.56
N LEU A 53 10.68 9.46 -5.43
CA LEU A 53 10.04 9.01 -4.19
C LEU A 53 10.26 7.51 -3.99
N THR A 54 10.07 6.71 -5.03
CA THR A 54 10.27 5.25 -4.94
C THR A 54 11.71 4.88 -4.65
N ALA A 55 12.71 5.58 -5.21
CA ALA A 55 14.11 5.36 -4.88
C ALA A 55 14.42 5.61 -3.39
N ARG A 56 13.81 6.65 -2.80
CA ARG A 56 13.93 6.92 -1.35
C ARG A 56 13.27 5.82 -0.53
N LEU A 57 12.08 5.39 -0.91
CA LEU A 57 11.36 4.30 -0.23
C LEU A 57 12.09 2.96 -0.33
N ASP A 58 12.71 2.68 -1.48
CA ASP A 58 13.47 1.47 -1.72
C ASP A 58 14.63 1.36 -0.71
N SER A 59 15.36 2.45 -0.54
CA SER A 59 16.46 2.56 0.43
C SER A 59 16.01 2.32 1.89
N LEU A 60 14.78 2.71 2.23
CA LEU A 60 14.19 2.51 3.56
C LEU A 60 13.66 1.08 3.75
N SER A 61 13.16 0.47 2.68
CA SER A 61 12.50 -0.83 2.73
C SER A 61 13.45 -1.99 3.04
N ALA A 62 14.75 -1.81 2.76
CA ALA A 62 15.77 -2.84 2.92
C ALA A 62 15.37 -4.19 2.30
N GLY A 63 14.75 -4.15 1.12
CA GLY A 63 14.31 -5.33 0.37
C GLY A 63 13.02 -5.99 0.88
N LYS A 64 12.30 -5.34 1.78
CA LYS A 64 11.02 -5.82 2.35
C LYS A 64 9.80 -5.13 1.74
N ALA A 65 9.98 -4.37 0.66
CA ALA A 65 8.85 -3.78 -0.05
C ALA A 65 7.98 -4.89 -0.66
N ARG A 66 6.70 -4.56 -0.84
CA ARG A 66 5.71 -5.46 -1.42
C ARG A 66 4.68 -4.66 -2.19
N LEU A 67 4.24 -5.22 -3.30
CA LEU A 67 3.13 -4.70 -4.09
C LEU A 67 1.86 -5.40 -3.64
N VAL A 68 0.92 -4.64 -3.10
CA VAL A 68 -0.39 -5.14 -2.67
C VAL A 68 -1.39 -4.98 -3.83
N LEU A 69 -2.11 -6.04 -4.16
CA LEU A 69 -3.09 -6.04 -5.26
C LEU A 69 -4.41 -6.64 -4.81
N SER A 70 -5.51 -6.04 -5.26
CA SER A 70 -6.86 -6.55 -5.03
C SER A 70 -7.06 -7.94 -5.64
N ALA A 71 -7.98 -8.72 -5.07
CA ALA A 71 -8.38 -10.02 -5.61
C ALA A 71 -8.85 -9.92 -7.08
N ALA A 72 -9.55 -8.84 -7.44
CA ALA A 72 -9.99 -8.58 -8.80
C ALA A 72 -8.79 -8.40 -9.75
N ARG A 73 -7.78 -7.63 -9.35
CA ARG A 73 -6.58 -7.41 -10.16
C ARG A 73 -5.78 -8.69 -10.32
N LEU A 74 -5.56 -9.46 -9.24
CA LEU A 74 -4.85 -10.74 -9.28
C LEU A 74 -5.53 -11.77 -10.20
N ARG A 75 -6.87 -11.83 -10.20
CA ARG A 75 -7.61 -12.68 -11.14
C ARG A 75 -7.38 -12.28 -12.61
N ARG A 76 -7.32 -10.98 -12.91
CA ARG A 76 -7.01 -10.47 -14.26
C ARG A 76 -5.59 -10.82 -14.71
N LEU A 77 -4.64 -10.85 -13.77
CA LEU A 77 -3.27 -11.30 -14.01
C LEU A 77 -3.12 -12.82 -14.14
N GLY A 78 -4.19 -13.60 -14.01
CA GLY A 78 -4.18 -15.04 -14.22
C GLY A 78 -4.12 -15.89 -12.95
N ALA A 79 -4.13 -15.30 -11.75
CA ALA A 79 -4.29 -16.04 -10.49
C ALA A 79 -5.76 -16.45 -10.28
N LYS A 80 -6.23 -17.37 -11.13
CA LYS A 80 -7.61 -17.87 -11.14
C LYS A 80 -7.93 -18.50 -9.77
N GLY A 81 -9.07 -18.14 -9.20
CA GLY A 81 -9.53 -18.64 -7.90
C GLY A 81 -9.15 -17.78 -6.69
N ARG A 82 -8.37 -16.70 -6.85
CA ARG A 82 -8.13 -15.76 -5.74
C ARG A 82 -9.38 -14.95 -5.41
N THR A 83 -9.78 -15.00 -4.15
CA THR A 83 -10.91 -14.25 -3.58
C THR A 83 -10.47 -13.11 -2.67
N GLU A 84 -9.21 -13.10 -2.24
CA GLU A 84 -8.65 -12.15 -1.28
C GLU A 84 -7.51 -11.33 -1.88
N THR A 85 -7.22 -10.21 -1.24
CA THR A 85 -6.03 -9.38 -1.50
C THR A 85 -4.77 -10.22 -1.38
N GLY A 86 -3.80 -9.94 -2.24
CA GLY A 86 -2.53 -10.65 -2.23
C GLY A 86 -1.36 -9.69 -2.38
N ILE A 87 -0.19 -10.20 -2.00
CA ILE A 87 1.06 -9.46 -2.03
C ILE A 87 2.05 -10.13 -2.97
N LEU A 88 2.82 -9.31 -3.67
CA LEU A 88 3.99 -9.73 -4.43
C LEU A 88 5.21 -9.10 -3.78
N ALA A 89 6.20 -9.91 -3.43
CA ALA A 89 7.44 -9.40 -2.86
C ALA A 89 8.16 -8.52 -3.89
N MET A 90 8.64 -7.36 -3.45
CA MET A 90 9.39 -6.41 -4.25
C MET A 90 10.76 -6.18 -3.56
N PRO A 91 11.76 -7.05 -3.79
CA PRO A 91 13.10 -6.87 -3.20
C PRO A 91 13.77 -5.56 -3.61
N ALA A 92 13.37 -5.01 -4.75
CA ALA A 92 13.61 -3.63 -5.15
C ALA A 92 12.29 -3.04 -5.67
N ILE A 93 12.04 -1.77 -5.38
CA ILE A 93 10.88 -1.03 -5.89
C ILE A 93 11.14 -0.66 -7.36
N ASP A 94 10.79 -1.58 -8.26
CA ASP A 94 10.86 -1.39 -9.72
C ASP A 94 9.55 -0.82 -10.27
N LEU A 95 9.60 0.44 -10.74
CA LEU A 95 8.45 1.13 -11.33
C LEU A 95 7.89 0.44 -12.57
N ALA A 96 8.73 -0.10 -13.45
CA ALA A 96 8.26 -0.77 -14.66
C ALA A 96 7.49 -2.05 -14.31
N ARG A 97 7.95 -2.75 -13.27
CA ARG A 97 7.25 -3.91 -12.72
C ARG A 97 5.93 -3.52 -12.04
N ILE A 98 5.92 -2.45 -11.25
CA ILE A 98 4.70 -1.92 -10.63
C ILE A 98 3.68 -1.55 -11.71
N GLU A 99 4.08 -0.79 -12.73
CA GLU A 99 3.20 -0.40 -13.84
C GLU A 99 2.61 -1.63 -14.54
N THR A 100 3.44 -2.63 -14.84
CA THR A 100 3.02 -3.86 -15.50
C THR A 100 2.00 -4.63 -14.65
N LEU A 101 2.29 -4.83 -13.37
CA LEU A 101 1.45 -5.65 -12.49
C LEU A 101 0.23 -4.92 -11.96
N ALA A 102 0.29 -3.62 -11.70
CA ALA A 102 -0.84 -2.85 -11.18
C ALA A 102 -1.76 -2.31 -12.29
N LEU A 103 -1.21 -1.89 -13.44
CA LEU A 103 -1.95 -1.07 -14.40
C LEU A 103 -2.23 -1.79 -15.73
N LYS A 104 -1.28 -2.52 -16.31
CA LYS A 104 -1.43 -3.12 -17.66
C LYS A 104 -2.48 -4.24 -17.70
N ILE A 105 -3.37 -4.24 -18.70
CA ILE A 105 -4.52 -5.18 -18.72
C ILE A 105 -4.11 -6.60 -19.12
N ASP A 106 -3.06 -6.72 -19.93
CA ASP A 106 -2.58 -7.94 -20.57
C ASP A 106 -1.45 -8.64 -19.80
N ALA A 107 -0.98 -8.04 -18.70
CA ALA A 107 0.05 -8.61 -17.85
C ALA A 107 -0.37 -9.96 -17.21
N ARG A 108 0.63 -10.71 -16.77
CA ARG A 108 0.48 -11.97 -16.06
C ARG A 108 1.28 -11.96 -14.77
N VAL A 109 0.77 -12.67 -13.76
CA VAL A 109 1.54 -12.95 -12.56
C VAL A 109 2.78 -13.74 -12.95
N ASP A 110 3.94 -13.22 -12.57
CA ASP A 110 5.26 -13.77 -12.86
C ASP A 110 5.97 -14.33 -11.61
N ALA A 111 5.37 -14.17 -10.43
CA ALA A 111 5.92 -14.59 -9.14
C ALA A 111 4.82 -15.10 -8.18
N PRO A 112 5.18 -15.86 -7.14
CA PRO A 112 4.21 -16.34 -6.15
C PRO A 112 3.48 -15.19 -5.46
N VAL A 113 2.16 -15.28 -5.39
CA VAL A 113 1.31 -14.32 -4.66
C VAL A 113 1.11 -14.83 -3.23
N GLY A 114 1.56 -14.05 -2.25
CA GLY A 114 1.34 -14.32 -0.83
C GLY A 114 -0.02 -13.81 -0.33
N PRO A 115 -0.49 -14.26 0.84
CA PRO A 115 -1.65 -13.67 1.52
C PRO A 115 -1.31 -12.25 2.02
N ALA A 116 -2.29 -11.34 1.99
CA ALA A 116 -2.16 -10.00 2.52
C ALA A 116 -2.41 -9.96 4.05
N GLY A 117 -1.57 -9.23 4.77
CA GLY A 117 -1.77 -8.96 6.19
C GLY A 117 -2.77 -7.83 6.45
N SER A 118 -3.05 -7.53 7.71
CA SER A 118 -3.97 -6.46 8.10
C SER A 118 -3.53 -5.07 7.61
N LEU A 119 -2.24 -4.73 7.73
CA LEU A 119 -1.70 -3.47 7.18
C LEU A 119 -1.73 -3.41 5.65
N ASP A 120 -1.69 -4.56 4.96
CA ASP A 120 -1.78 -4.62 3.50
C ASP A 120 -3.20 -4.35 3.03
N ASN A 121 -4.17 -4.96 3.71
CA ASN A 121 -5.59 -4.71 3.43
C ASN A 121 -5.95 -3.24 3.71
N ALA A 122 -5.46 -2.66 4.82
CA ALA A 122 -5.66 -1.25 5.15
C ALA A 122 -4.97 -0.27 4.18
N ALA A 123 -3.99 -0.72 3.40
CA ALA A 123 -3.38 0.10 2.35
C ALA A 123 -4.19 0.12 1.05
N LEU A 124 -5.19 -0.75 0.91
CA LEU A 124 -6.01 -0.92 -0.29
C LEU A 124 -7.44 -0.37 -0.12
N GLU A 125 -8.02 -0.52 1.08
CA GLU A 125 -9.38 -0.11 1.48
C GLU A 125 -9.38 1.24 2.22
#